data_AF-A0AAD5V484-F1
#
_entry.id   AF-A0AAD5V484-F1
#
_cell.length_a   1.000
_cell.length_b   1.000
_cell.length_c   1.000
_cell.angle_alpha   90.00
_cell.angle_beta   90.00
_cell.angle_gamma   90.00
#
_symmetry.space_group_name_H-M   'P 1'
#
loop_
_entity.id
_entity.type
_entity.pdbx_description
1 polymer ?
#
loop_
_entity_poly.entity_id
_entity_poly.type
_entity_poly.pdbx_seq_one_letter_code
_entity_poly.pdbx_strand_id
1 'polypeptide(L)'
;MPYNGQFGLVQEALGSFGSHNYSHLFTDLYRSGELIDPVIGMRLDPANPRLTVGALNSEDYEGTLNWVEIVPNKHNFTQSNVFEFDGFRSRDLPLGPFTNSTPMLTAVDTKLLVIAIPNNLTVFLSSGLLGSINESLKTTSDVDGLHFLTNCSLAHSIAGKDASPDCIDMSVAINGVSYEIESRDLLQGPPNHSQQIVGIGFNTLAPQEPQTILGLPFLRSVYLAYRFPTDSCPGYFGFAFPRGANRTQEQIAQKPQSTPALSSQCLSFAAPTSTPSPLGAPLPVGVDGKQYSVYGNDSLQVQLIGADQLVKGVWNVTNGKI
;
A
#
# COMPACT_ATOMS: atom_id res chain seq x y z
N MET A 1 13.49 -10.19 11.33
CA MET A 1 13.29 -8.91 10.61
C MET A 1 14.00 -7.79 11.38
N PRO A 2 14.66 -6.82 10.73
CA PRO A 2 15.51 -5.82 11.40
C PRO A 2 14.77 -4.50 11.76
N TYR A 3 13.48 -4.57 12.12
CA TYR A 3 12.71 -3.37 12.48
C TYR A 3 12.17 -3.51 13.91
N ASN A 4 12.28 -2.44 14.70
CA ASN A 4 11.89 -2.42 16.11
C ASN A 4 10.47 -1.86 16.35
N GLY A 5 9.71 -1.58 15.28
CA GLY A 5 8.39 -0.98 15.37
C GLY A 5 7.65 -0.94 14.04
N GLN A 6 6.38 -0.55 14.11
CA GLN A 6 5.52 -0.28 12.97
C GLN A 6 5.08 1.17 13.03
N PHE A 7 4.99 1.81 11.87
CA PHE A 7 4.57 3.19 11.75
C PHE A 7 3.32 3.26 10.88
N GLY A 8 2.17 3.50 11.53
CA GLY A 8 0.89 3.63 10.84
C GLY A 8 0.83 4.96 10.09
N LEU A 9 0.66 4.90 8.77
CA LEU A 9 0.58 6.10 7.92
C LEU A 9 -0.86 6.53 7.65
N VAL A 10 -1.80 5.59 7.70
CA VAL A 10 -3.20 5.85 7.40
C VAL A 10 -3.95 6.12 8.69
N GLN A 11 -4.75 7.19 8.67
CA GLN A 11 -5.52 7.58 9.84
C GLN A 11 -6.58 6.51 10.11
N GLU A 12 -6.43 5.79 11.22
CA GLU A 12 -7.46 4.86 11.70
C GLU A 12 -8.71 5.62 12.14
N ALA A 13 -9.88 4.99 11.94
CA ALA A 13 -11.12 5.52 12.48
C ALA A 13 -11.00 5.58 14.00
N LEU A 14 -11.49 6.66 14.61
CA LEU A 14 -11.37 7.05 16.03
C LEU A 14 -11.88 6.02 17.08
N GLY A 15 -12.12 4.76 16.71
CA GLY A 15 -12.59 3.69 17.60
C GLY A 15 -11.63 2.51 17.82
N SER A 16 -10.49 2.44 17.12
CA SER A 16 -9.59 1.26 17.18
C SER A 16 -8.69 1.20 18.43
N PHE A 17 -8.36 2.35 19.01
CA PHE A 17 -7.60 2.45 20.26
C PHE A 17 -8.51 2.99 21.37
N GLY A 18 -8.80 2.17 22.37
CA GLY A 18 -9.78 2.47 23.42
C GLY A 18 -9.69 3.89 23.99
N SER A 19 -10.84 4.58 24.02
CA SER A 19 -11.19 5.75 24.85
C SER A 19 -10.24 6.97 24.93
N HIS A 20 -9.15 7.01 24.16
CA HIS A 20 -8.23 8.13 24.16
C HIS A 20 -8.25 8.79 22.78
N ASN A 21 -8.61 10.07 22.75
CA ASN A 21 -8.55 10.96 21.59
C ASN A 21 -7.08 11.18 21.17
N TYR A 22 -6.39 10.14 20.72
CA TYR A 22 -5.10 10.29 20.08
C TYR A 22 -5.33 10.79 18.65
N SER A 23 -4.91 12.02 18.40
CA SER A 23 -4.76 12.53 17.05
C SER A 23 -3.62 11.80 16.35
N HIS A 24 -3.82 11.50 15.06
CA HIS A 24 -2.81 10.86 14.24
C HIS A 24 -1.65 11.84 13.98
N LEU A 25 -0.40 11.39 14.08
CA LEU A 25 0.80 12.24 14.04
C LEU A 25 0.78 13.26 12.89
N PHE A 26 0.45 12.82 11.67
CA PHE A 26 0.44 13.72 10.52
C PHE A 26 -0.69 14.76 10.55
N THR A 27 -1.82 14.43 11.18
CA THR A 27 -2.89 15.39 11.43
C THR A 27 -2.41 16.49 12.36
N ASP A 28 -1.63 16.15 13.39
CA ASP A 28 -1.07 17.14 14.32
C ASP A 28 -0.01 18.01 13.67
N LEU A 29 0.92 17.40 12.93
CA LEU A 29 1.95 18.14 12.20
C LEU A 29 1.33 19.10 11.17
N TYR A 30 0.25 18.70 10.51
CA TYR A 30 -0.48 19.60 9.60
C TYR A 30 -1.17 20.74 10.37
N ARG A 31 -1.87 20.43 11.46
CA ARG A 31 -2.55 21.45 12.28
C ARG A 31 -1.60 22.42 12.95
N SER A 32 -0.38 22.00 13.27
CA SER A 32 0.67 22.87 13.82
C SER A 32 1.41 23.67 12.76
N GLY A 33 1.13 23.46 11.46
CA GLY A 33 1.80 24.14 10.36
C GLY A 33 3.20 23.61 10.04
N GLU A 34 3.56 22.43 10.55
CA GLU A 34 4.84 21.76 10.29
C GLU A 34 4.82 20.96 8.97
N LEU A 35 3.63 20.68 8.41
CA LEU A 35 3.46 20.15 7.07
C LEU A 35 2.85 21.20 6.14
N ILE A 36 3.43 21.30 4.93
CA ILE A 36 2.93 22.18 3.88
C ILE A 36 1.57 21.67 3.39
N ASP A 37 1.51 20.41 2.99
CA ASP A 37 0.30 19.77 2.50
C ASP A 37 -0.08 18.52 3.31
N PRO A 38 -1.37 18.18 3.41
CA PRO A 38 -1.82 17.00 4.13
C PRO A 38 -1.69 15.73 3.28
N VAL A 39 -0.49 15.47 2.75
CA VAL A 39 -0.25 14.41 1.77
C VAL A 39 1.04 13.64 2.05
N ILE A 40 1.00 12.34 1.76
CA ILE A 40 2.12 11.40 1.85
C ILE A 40 2.28 10.71 0.49
N GLY A 41 3.46 10.75 -0.10
CA GLY A 41 3.80 10.01 -1.30
C GLY A 41 4.66 8.79 -0.99
N MET A 42 4.35 7.65 -1.61
CA MET A 42 5.02 6.37 -1.37
C MET A 42 5.39 5.68 -2.68
N ARG A 43 6.64 5.23 -2.74
CA ARG A 43 7.14 4.26 -3.73
C ARG A 43 7.70 3.07 -2.96
N LEU A 44 7.12 1.90 -3.16
CA LEU A 44 7.51 0.68 -2.42
C LEU A 44 8.42 -0.26 -3.24
N ASP A 45 8.92 0.22 -4.37
CA ASP A 45 9.92 -0.46 -5.20
C ASP A 45 11.13 -0.90 -4.33
N PRO A 46 11.45 -2.21 -4.28
CA PRO A 46 12.57 -2.73 -3.49
C PRO A 46 13.92 -2.13 -3.85
N ALA A 47 14.12 -1.71 -5.11
CA ALA A 47 15.39 -1.14 -5.57
C ALA A 47 15.56 0.32 -5.15
N ASN A 48 14.46 1.06 -5.03
CA ASN A 48 14.49 2.48 -4.71
C ASN A 48 13.21 2.91 -3.97
N PRO A 49 13.04 2.50 -2.70
CA PRO A 49 11.87 2.89 -1.93
C PRO A 49 11.95 4.37 -1.54
N ARG A 50 10.81 5.05 -1.60
CA ARG A 50 10.68 6.47 -1.25
C ARG A 50 9.44 6.70 -0.40
N LEU A 51 9.59 7.57 0.60
CA LEU A 51 8.50 8.14 1.37
C LEU A 51 8.69 9.66 1.38
N THR A 52 7.68 10.38 0.94
CA THR A 52 7.60 11.84 0.98
C THR A 52 6.43 12.22 1.87
N VAL A 53 6.63 13.19 2.76
CA VAL A 53 5.61 13.65 3.71
C VAL A 53 5.49 15.16 3.55
N GLY A 54 4.25 15.65 3.49
CA GLY A 54 3.99 17.08 3.38
C GLY A 54 4.00 17.62 1.95
N ALA A 55 4.31 16.77 0.96
CA ALA A 55 4.33 17.10 -0.46
C ALA A 55 4.36 15.81 -1.32
N LEU A 56 4.05 15.96 -2.61
CA LEU A 56 4.26 14.92 -3.62
C LEU A 56 5.48 15.28 -4.48
N ASN A 57 6.35 14.31 -4.73
CA ASN A 57 7.49 14.49 -5.60
C ASN A 57 7.17 13.99 -7.02
N SER A 58 7.08 14.92 -7.98
CA SER A 58 6.81 14.61 -9.39
C SER A 58 7.91 13.81 -10.08
N GLU A 59 9.09 13.69 -9.46
CA GLU A 59 10.16 12.82 -9.96
C GLU A 59 9.95 11.35 -9.62
N ASP A 60 9.05 11.04 -8.69
CA ASP A 60 8.81 9.65 -8.25
C ASP A 60 7.75 8.94 -9.10
N TYR A 61 7.00 9.66 -9.93
CA TYR A 61 5.91 9.12 -10.75
C TYR A 61 5.80 9.71 -12.16
N GLU A 62 5.03 9.02 -13.00
CA GLU A 62 4.69 9.37 -14.38
C GLU A 62 3.19 9.23 -14.62
N GLY A 63 2.67 9.97 -15.59
CA GLY A 63 1.25 10.02 -15.92
C GLY A 63 0.44 10.92 -14.99
N THR A 64 -0.88 10.81 -15.07
CA THR A 64 -1.82 11.58 -14.24
C THR A 64 -2.12 10.82 -12.95
N LEU A 65 -2.04 11.48 -11.80
CA LEU A 65 -2.49 10.91 -10.53
C LEU A 65 -4.00 10.64 -10.58
N ASN A 66 -4.34 9.37 -10.44
CA ASN A 66 -5.69 8.88 -10.42
C ASN A 66 -6.22 8.86 -8.98
N TRP A 67 -7.01 9.88 -8.64
CA TRP A 67 -7.51 10.06 -7.29
C TRP A 67 -8.86 9.38 -7.09
N VAL A 68 -8.97 8.62 -6.01
CA VAL A 68 -10.20 8.03 -5.51
C VAL A 68 -10.43 8.45 -4.06
N GLU A 69 -11.69 8.70 -3.73
CA GLU A 69 -12.09 9.09 -2.39
C GLU A 69 -12.17 7.87 -1.47
N ILE A 70 -11.70 8.03 -0.24
CA ILE A 70 -11.87 7.03 0.81
C ILE A 70 -13.34 7.04 1.22
N VAL A 71 -13.98 5.88 1.17
CA VAL A 71 -15.37 5.71 1.56
C VAL A 71 -15.49 5.93 3.07
N PRO A 72 -16.34 6.87 3.52
CA PRO A 72 -16.57 7.08 4.94
C PRO A 72 -17.00 5.79 5.63
N ASN A 73 -16.51 5.53 6.84
CA ASN A 73 -16.86 4.34 7.62
C ASN A 73 -18.32 4.38 8.14
N LYS A 74 -19.28 4.36 7.23
CA LYS A 74 -20.72 4.22 7.47
C LYS A 74 -21.18 2.76 7.41
N HIS A 75 -20.28 1.87 7.00
CA HIS A 75 -20.54 0.46 6.71
C HIS A 75 -19.92 -0.51 7.74
N ASN A 76 -19.47 0.00 8.90
CA ASN A 76 -18.79 -0.78 9.94
C ASN A 76 -17.56 -1.56 9.42
N PHE A 77 -16.76 -0.92 8.57
CA PHE A 77 -15.49 -1.49 8.14
C PHE A 77 -14.55 -1.61 9.34
N THR A 78 -13.80 -2.72 9.38
CA THR A 78 -12.67 -2.89 10.31
C THR A 78 -11.49 -1.99 9.95
N GLN A 79 -11.46 -1.48 8.70
CA GLN A 79 -10.41 -0.65 8.14
C GLN A 79 -10.95 0.73 7.76
N SER A 80 -10.17 1.79 7.99
CA SER A 80 -10.57 3.18 7.74
C SER A 80 -10.16 3.71 6.36
N ASN A 81 -9.52 2.86 5.55
CA ASN A 81 -8.86 3.21 4.30
C ASN A 81 -9.47 2.50 3.09
N VAL A 82 -10.77 2.26 3.18
CA VAL A 82 -11.55 1.58 2.16
C VAL A 82 -11.91 2.55 1.04
N PHE A 83 -11.81 2.13 -0.22
CA PHE A 83 -12.21 2.90 -1.40
C PHE A 83 -12.78 1.98 -2.49
N GLU A 84 -13.45 2.59 -3.47
CA GLU A 84 -14.03 1.89 -4.62
C GLU A 84 -12.99 1.65 -5.72
N PHE A 85 -12.97 0.45 -6.30
CA PHE A 85 -12.14 0.11 -7.47
C PHE A 85 -12.89 -0.78 -8.47
N ASP A 86 -12.39 -0.86 -9.71
CA ASP A 86 -13.10 -1.49 -10.82
C ASP A 86 -12.90 -3.02 -10.87
N GLY A 87 -12.02 -3.55 -10.03
CA GLY A 87 -11.70 -4.97 -9.93
C GLY A 87 -10.36 -5.37 -10.54
N PHE A 88 -10.18 -6.68 -10.69
CA PHE A 88 -8.97 -7.28 -11.25
C PHE A 88 -9.17 -7.70 -12.71
N ARG A 89 -8.08 -7.70 -13.47
CA ARG A 89 -8.01 -8.32 -14.79
C ARG A 89 -6.83 -9.28 -14.82
N SER A 90 -7.06 -10.50 -15.27
CA SER A 90 -5.99 -11.47 -15.48
C SER A 90 -6.36 -12.42 -16.61
N ARG A 91 -5.35 -12.79 -17.40
CA ARG A 91 -5.49 -13.86 -18.40
C ARG A 91 -5.30 -15.24 -17.77
N ASP A 92 -4.43 -15.33 -16.77
CA ASP A 92 -3.93 -16.58 -16.23
C ASP A 92 -4.67 -17.01 -14.96
N LEU A 93 -5.32 -16.08 -14.27
CA LEU A 93 -5.99 -16.34 -13.00
C LEU A 93 -7.52 -16.25 -13.14
N PRO A 94 -8.26 -17.23 -12.60
CA PRO A 94 -9.71 -17.31 -12.67
C PRO A 94 -10.27 -16.44 -11.55
N LEU A 95 -9.96 -15.15 -11.60
CA LEU A 95 -10.43 -14.16 -10.63
C LEU A 95 -11.96 -13.96 -10.74
N GLY A 96 -12.66 -14.71 -11.60
CA GLY A 96 -14.11 -14.66 -11.76
C GLY A 96 -14.58 -13.32 -12.33
N PRO A 97 -15.89 -13.15 -12.59
CA PRO A 97 -16.43 -11.89 -13.05
C PRO A 97 -16.52 -10.92 -11.88
N PHE A 98 -15.39 -10.35 -11.46
CA PHE A 98 -15.40 -9.01 -10.86
C PHE A 98 -15.61 -7.92 -11.92
N THR A 99 -15.74 -8.35 -13.17
CA THR A 99 -15.92 -7.51 -14.33
C THR A 99 -17.39 -7.12 -14.50
N ASN A 100 -17.63 -5.83 -14.27
CA ASN A 100 -18.57 -4.99 -15.01
C ASN A 100 -20.01 -4.90 -14.50
N SER A 101 -20.21 -4.30 -13.31
CA SER A 101 -21.37 -3.37 -13.13
C SER A 101 -21.33 -2.53 -11.85
N THR A 102 -20.56 -2.93 -10.83
CA THR A 102 -20.57 -2.24 -9.53
C THR A 102 -19.13 -2.10 -9.03
N PRO A 103 -18.67 -0.90 -8.61
CA PRO A 103 -17.38 -0.74 -7.97
C PRO A 103 -17.28 -1.65 -6.75
N MET A 104 -16.16 -2.35 -6.61
CA MET A 104 -15.87 -3.17 -5.44
C MET A 104 -15.22 -2.32 -4.36
N LEU A 105 -15.40 -2.69 -3.09
CA LEU A 105 -14.70 -2.03 -1.98
C LEU A 105 -13.41 -2.76 -1.64
N THR A 106 -12.32 -2.00 -1.67
CA THR A 106 -10.97 -2.48 -1.37
C THR A 106 -10.28 -1.59 -0.35
N ALA A 107 -9.25 -2.11 0.30
CA ALA A 107 -8.30 -1.31 1.06
C ALA A 107 -6.87 -1.51 0.56
N VAL A 108 -5.93 -0.75 1.12
CA VAL A 108 -4.49 -0.94 0.92
C VAL A 108 -3.82 -1.34 2.23
N ASP A 109 -2.91 -2.30 2.21
CA ASP A 109 -2.14 -2.66 3.40
C ASP A 109 -0.68 -2.94 3.02
N THR A 110 0.22 -2.08 3.47
CA THR A 110 1.66 -2.20 3.21
C THR A 110 2.30 -3.38 3.95
N LYS A 111 1.65 -3.93 4.97
CA LYS A 111 2.11 -5.10 5.73
C LYS A 111 1.69 -6.41 5.06
N LEU A 112 0.63 -6.37 4.27
CA LEU A 112 0.11 -7.57 3.62
C LEU A 112 1.04 -7.94 2.45
N LEU A 113 1.73 -9.07 2.58
CA LEU A 113 2.67 -9.54 1.55
C LEU A 113 1.97 -10.14 0.33
N VAL A 114 0.64 -10.19 0.32
CA VAL A 114 -0.19 -10.77 -0.74
C VAL A 114 -1.27 -9.79 -1.19
N ILE A 115 -1.89 -10.04 -2.33
CA ILE A 115 -3.18 -9.43 -2.69
C ILE A 115 -4.27 -10.33 -2.14
N ALA A 116 -5.09 -9.83 -1.20
CA ALA A 116 -6.24 -10.57 -0.71
C ALA A 116 -7.43 -10.36 -1.64
N ILE A 117 -7.98 -11.46 -2.14
CA ILE A 117 -9.17 -11.49 -3.00
C ILE A 117 -10.34 -12.14 -2.26
N PRO A 118 -11.60 -11.94 -2.69
CA PRO A 118 -12.74 -12.57 -2.05
C PRO A 118 -12.61 -14.09 -2.10
N ASN A 119 -13.03 -14.78 -1.03
CA ASN A 119 -12.92 -16.23 -0.97
C ASN A 119 -13.73 -16.90 -2.09
N ASN A 120 -13.02 -17.39 -3.10
CA ASN A 120 -13.57 -18.12 -4.24
C ASN A 120 -12.82 -19.43 -4.46
N LEU A 121 -12.45 -20.09 -3.36
CA LEU A 121 -11.63 -21.30 -3.36
C LEU A 121 -12.17 -22.38 -4.29
N THR A 122 -13.49 -22.54 -4.41
CA THR A 122 -14.11 -23.54 -5.29
C THR A 122 -13.78 -23.29 -6.76
N VAL A 123 -13.78 -22.04 -7.24
CA VAL A 123 -13.43 -21.71 -8.63
C VAL A 123 -11.96 -22.00 -8.89
N PHE A 124 -11.08 -21.63 -7.96
CA PHE A 124 -9.65 -21.92 -8.07
C PHE A 124 -9.36 -23.43 -8.04
N LEU A 125 -10.02 -24.21 -7.17
CA LEU A 125 -9.89 -25.67 -7.16
C LEU A 125 -10.33 -26.30 -8.50
N SER A 126 -11.40 -25.77 -9.09
CA SER A 126 -11.95 -26.31 -10.34
C SER A 126 -11.14 -25.97 -11.60
N SER A 127 -10.30 -24.92 -11.55
CA SER A 127 -9.51 -24.49 -12.71
C SER A 127 -8.25 -25.34 -12.94
N GLY A 128 -7.87 -26.19 -11.99
CA GLY A 128 -6.63 -26.97 -12.05
C GLY A 128 -5.35 -26.12 -11.95
N LEU A 129 -5.48 -24.82 -11.67
CA LEU A 129 -4.35 -23.90 -11.46
C LEU A 129 -3.74 -24.04 -10.07
N LEU A 130 -4.43 -24.76 -9.18
CA LEU A 130 -3.90 -25.13 -7.88
C LEU A 130 -3.07 -26.40 -8.04
N GLY A 131 -1.74 -26.26 -7.94
CA GLY A 131 -0.90 -27.39 -7.50
C GLY A 131 -1.36 -27.88 -6.12
N SER A 132 -0.80 -29.00 -5.62
CA SER A 132 -1.10 -29.48 -4.26
C SER A 132 -0.93 -28.34 -3.25
N ILE A 133 -2.04 -27.87 -2.67
CA ILE A 133 -2.08 -26.78 -1.68
C ILE A 133 -1.50 -27.35 -0.38
N ASN A 134 -0.17 -27.34 -0.26
CA ASN A 134 0.49 -27.95 0.88
C ASN A 134 0.78 -26.94 2.01
N GLU A 135 0.70 -25.64 1.75
CA GLU A 135 1.10 -24.61 2.72
C GLU A 135 0.13 -23.42 2.73
N SER A 136 -0.82 -23.42 3.67
CA SER A 136 -1.54 -22.22 4.06
C SER A 136 -0.64 -21.43 5.03
N LEU A 137 -0.11 -20.29 4.62
CA LEU A 137 0.56 -19.38 5.55
C LEU A 137 -0.47 -18.35 6.01
N LYS A 138 -0.78 -18.31 7.30
CA LYS A 138 -1.56 -17.20 7.84
C LYS A 138 -0.71 -15.93 7.73
N THR A 139 -1.08 -15.05 6.80
CA THR A 139 -0.35 -13.78 6.61
C THR A 139 -0.75 -12.76 7.67
N THR A 140 -2.01 -12.83 8.12
CA THR A 140 -2.56 -12.11 9.28
C THR A 140 -3.66 -12.95 9.95
N SER A 141 -4.31 -12.44 11.00
CA SER A 141 -5.49 -13.06 11.62
C SER A 141 -6.68 -13.21 10.66
N ASP A 142 -6.75 -12.32 9.67
CA ASP A 142 -7.95 -12.04 8.88
C ASP A 142 -7.74 -12.27 7.37
N VAL A 143 -6.52 -12.63 6.96
CA VAL A 143 -6.16 -13.05 5.62
C VAL A 143 -5.45 -14.39 5.69
N ASP A 144 -6.13 -15.44 5.24
CA ASP A 144 -5.49 -16.70 4.96
C ASP A 144 -4.70 -16.53 3.65
N GLY A 145 -3.37 -16.44 3.78
CA GLY A 145 -2.45 -16.45 2.66
C GLY A 145 -2.51 -17.81 2.01
N LEU A 146 -3.40 -17.96 1.04
CA LEU A 146 -3.55 -19.17 0.27
C LEU A 146 -2.62 -19.10 -0.94
N HIS A 147 -1.38 -19.50 -0.67
CA HIS A 147 -0.31 -19.55 -1.64
C HIS A 147 -0.56 -20.68 -2.65
N PHE A 148 -0.56 -20.33 -3.93
CA PHE A 148 -0.74 -21.30 -5.01
C PHE A 148 0.59 -21.60 -5.68
N LEU A 149 0.86 -22.89 -5.91
CA LEU A 149 2.03 -23.32 -6.66
C LEU A 149 1.76 -23.15 -8.15
N THR A 150 2.60 -22.35 -8.81
CA THR A 150 2.61 -22.21 -10.26
C THR A 150 3.86 -22.84 -10.86
N ASN A 151 3.72 -23.46 -12.04
CA ASN A 151 4.82 -24.07 -12.79
C ASN A 151 5.52 -23.04 -13.70
N CYS A 152 5.87 -21.88 -13.15
CA CYS A 152 6.60 -20.82 -13.85
C CYS A 152 8.08 -21.18 -14.16
N SER A 153 8.51 -22.41 -13.87
CA SER A 153 9.91 -22.83 -13.88
C SER A 153 10.50 -23.14 -15.27
N LEU A 154 9.70 -23.16 -16.33
CA LEU A 154 10.17 -23.43 -17.69
C LEU A 154 10.75 -22.22 -18.45
N ALA A 155 10.42 -20.98 -18.05
CA ALA A 155 10.92 -19.77 -18.73
C ALA A 155 12.24 -19.24 -18.13
N HIS A 156 12.54 -19.57 -16.86
CA HIS A 156 13.75 -19.15 -16.15
C HIS A 156 15.02 -19.89 -16.60
N SER A 157 14.91 -21.08 -17.20
CA SER A 157 16.06 -21.87 -17.62
C SER A 157 16.55 -21.57 -19.05
N ILE A 158 15.74 -20.84 -19.83
CA ILE A 158 16.03 -20.54 -21.25
C ILE A 158 16.35 -19.05 -21.45
N ALA A 159 15.67 -18.15 -20.74
CA ALA A 159 16.00 -16.74 -20.73
C ALA A 159 16.99 -16.48 -19.61
N GLY A 160 18.20 -16.01 -19.92
CA GLY A 160 19.25 -15.76 -18.93
C GLY A 160 18.77 -14.92 -17.73
N LYS A 161 19.56 -14.92 -16.66
CA LYS A 161 19.34 -14.33 -15.31
C LYS A 161 18.61 -12.98 -15.18
N ASP A 162 18.41 -12.23 -16.26
CA ASP A 162 17.83 -10.88 -16.28
C ASP A 162 16.46 -10.80 -16.96
N ALA A 163 15.90 -11.90 -17.46
CA ALA A 163 14.52 -11.95 -17.95
C ALA A 163 13.61 -12.50 -16.86
N SER A 164 12.99 -11.61 -16.07
CA SER A 164 11.82 -11.99 -15.27
C SER A 164 10.78 -12.53 -16.25
N PRO A 165 10.38 -13.81 -16.18
CA PRO A 165 9.43 -14.30 -17.14
C PRO A 165 8.06 -13.67 -16.85
N ASP A 166 7.44 -13.10 -17.88
CA ASP A 166 6.03 -12.65 -17.90
C ASP A 166 5.12 -13.89 -17.77
N CYS A 167 5.14 -14.50 -16.60
CA CYS A 167 4.47 -15.76 -16.33
C CYS A 167 3.05 -15.59 -15.79
N ILE A 168 2.75 -14.42 -15.23
CA ILE A 168 1.43 -14.06 -14.70
C ILE A 168 1.12 -12.66 -15.17
N ASP A 169 0.12 -12.54 -16.04
CA ASP A 169 -0.50 -11.29 -16.47
C ASP A 169 -1.66 -10.97 -15.53
N MET A 170 -1.46 -9.98 -14.66
CA MET A 170 -2.46 -9.46 -13.75
C MET A 170 -2.38 -7.95 -13.67
N SER A 171 -3.54 -7.30 -13.67
CA SER A 171 -3.67 -5.87 -13.43
C SER A 171 -4.84 -5.56 -12.50
N VAL A 172 -4.75 -4.41 -11.85
CA VAL A 172 -5.82 -3.82 -11.05
C VAL A 172 -6.34 -2.60 -11.79
N ALA A 173 -7.65 -2.54 -11.98
CA ALA A 173 -8.30 -1.38 -12.59
C ALA A 173 -8.89 -0.50 -11.48
N ILE A 174 -8.55 0.79 -11.52
CA ILE A 174 -9.05 1.79 -10.57
C ILE A 174 -9.50 2.99 -11.38
N ASN A 175 -10.78 3.38 -11.29
CA ASN A 175 -11.32 4.56 -11.97
C ASN A 175 -10.92 4.63 -13.46
N GLY A 176 -10.98 3.49 -14.13
CA GLY A 176 -10.69 3.30 -15.54
C GLY A 176 -9.21 3.16 -15.93
N VAL A 177 -8.27 3.34 -15.01
CA VAL A 177 -6.83 3.16 -15.27
C VAL A 177 -6.40 1.76 -14.86
N SER A 178 -5.71 1.06 -15.77
CA SER A 178 -5.19 -0.29 -15.55
C SER A 178 -3.73 -0.25 -15.10
N TYR A 179 -3.46 -0.78 -13.91
CA TYR A 179 -2.13 -0.90 -13.32
C TYR A 179 -1.68 -2.36 -13.38
N GLU A 180 -0.77 -2.66 -14.30
CA GLU A 180 -0.15 -3.99 -14.41
C GLU A 180 0.77 -4.27 -13.23
N ILE A 181 0.72 -5.50 -12.75
CA ILE A 181 1.55 -6.02 -11.68
C ILE A 181 2.62 -6.89 -12.29
N GLU A 182 3.88 -6.60 -11.99
CA GLU A 182 4.99 -7.38 -12.53
C GLU A 182 4.98 -8.78 -11.93
N SER A 183 5.18 -9.81 -12.76
CA SER A 183 5.16 -11.20 -12.28
C SER A 183 6.14 -11.41 -11.12
N ARG A 184 7.32 -10.76 -11.13
CA ARG A 184 8.29 -10.84 -10.03
C ARG A 184 7.77 -10.35 -8.67
N ASP A 185 6.78 -9.46 -8.65
CA ASP A 185 6.18 -8.96 -7.42
C ASP A 185 5.04 -9.86 -6.94
N LEU A 186 4.43 -10.62 -7.85
CA LEU A 186 3.46 -11.66 -7.54
C LEU A 186 4.12 -12.98 -7.14
N LEU A 187 5.32 -13.26 -7.62
CA LEU A 187 5.99 -14.53 -7.39
C LEU A 187 6.85 -14.46 -6.12
N GLN A 188 6.52 -15.29 -5.15
CA GLN A 188 7.25 -15.50 -3.91
C GLN A 188 8.02 -16.82 -3.97
N GLY A 189 9.21 -16.83 -3.37
CA GLY A 189 10.09 -17.99 -3.29
C GLY A 189 11.40 -17.82 -4.07
N PRO A 190 12.39 -18.70 -3.87
CA PRO A 190 13.68 -18.56 -4.52
C PRO A 190 13.55 -18.86 -6.02
N PRO A 191 14.20 -18.08 -6.90
CA PRO A 191 14.02 -18.16 -8.36
C PRO A 191 14.41 -19.52 -8.98
N ASN A 192 15.10 -20.38 -8.24
CA ASN A 192 15.63 -21.66 -8.71
C ASN A 192 14.76 -22.88 -8.32
N HIS A 193 13.57 -22.69 -7.76
CA HIS A 193 12.66 -23.80 -7.47
C HIS A 193 11.76 -24.08 -8.68
N SER A 194 11.49 -25.37 -8.93
CA SER A 194 10.57 -25.83 -9.99
C SER A 194 9.12 -25.38 -9.77
N GLN A 195 8.84 -24.85 -8.58
CA GLN A 195 7.54 -24.37 -8.13
C GLN A 195 7.73 -22.99 -7.52
N GLN A 196 6.97 -22.01 -7.99
CA GLN A 196 6.92 -20.67 -7.41
C GLN A 196 5.56 -20.46 -6.75
N ILE A 197 5.55 -19.66 -5.69
CA ILE A 197 4.33 -19.35 -4.94
C ILE A 197 3.75 -18.05 -5.49
N VAL A 198 2.45 -18.01 -5.77
CA VAL A 198 1.76 -16.76 -6.11
C VAL A 198 1.34 -16.03 -4.83
N GLY A 199 1.65 -14.74 -4.75
CA GLY A 199 1.34 -13.80 -3.67
C GLY A 199 -0.11 -13.30 -3.73
N ILE A 200 -1.05 -14.22 -3.90
CA ILE A 200 -2.49 -13.96 -3.83
C ILE A 200 -3.03 -14.81 -2.69
N GLY A 201 -3.90 -14.26 -1.86
CA GLY A 201 -4.55 -14.97 -0.76
C GLY A 201 -6.05 -14.75 -0.76
N PHE A 202 -6.77 -15.51 0.06
CA PHE A 202 -8.20 -15.29 0.22
C PHE A 202 -8.48 -14.47 1.47
N ASN A 203 -9.28 -13.43 1.30
CA ASN A 203 -9.85 -12.67 2.39
C ASN A 203 -10.92 -13.52 3.08
N THR A 204 -10.68 -13.88 4.34
CA THR A 204 -11.58 -14.75 5.11
C THR A 204 -12.60 -13.97 5.93
N LEU A 205 -12.53 -12.63 5.93
CA LEU A 205 -13.52 -11.76 6.55
C LEU A 205 -14.86 -11.72 5.79
N ALA A 206 -14.96 -12.36 4.62
CA ALA A 206 -16.22 -12.45 3.87
C ALA A 206 -17.35 -13.03 4.75
N PRO A 207 -18.51 -12.36 4.87
CA PRO A 207 -19.06 -11.37 3.94
C PRO A 207 -18.79 -9.88 4.27
N GLN A 208 -17.90 -9.57 5.22
CA GLN A 208 -17.61 -8.18 5.61
C GLN A 208 -16.71 -7.46 4.59
N GLU A 209 -16.93 -6.15 4.44
CA GLU A 209 -16.15 -5.26 3.59
C GLU A 209 -14.92 -4.72 4.37
N PRO A 210 -13.78 -4.44 3.69
CA PRO A 210 -13.56 -4.54 2.25
C PRO A 210 -13.42 -5.99 1.78
N GLN A 211 -13.90 -6.26 0.57
CA GLN A 211 -13.86 -7.60 -0.01
C GLN A 211 -12.45 -7.98 -0.45
N THR A 212 -11.63 -6.98 -0.75
CA THR A 212 -10.25 -7.12 -1.24
C THR A 212 -9.30 -6.24 -0.46
N ILE A 213 -8.04 -6.66 -0.38
CA ILE A 213 -6.97 -5.85 0.21
C ILE A 213 -5.79 -5.88 -0.76
N LEU A 214 -5.42 -4.71 -1.25
CA LEU A 214 -4.28 -4.52 -2.13
C LEU A 214 -3.01 -4.42 -1.28
N GLY A 215 -2.28 -5.53 -1.22
CA GLY A 215 -1.02 -5.61 -0.49
C GLY A 215 0.20 -5.22 -1.31
N LEU A 216 1.37 -5.55 -0.77
CA LEU A 216 2.68 -5.17 -1.27
C LEU A 216 2.92 -5.47 -2.76
N PRO A 217 2.49 -6.62 -3.34
CA PRO A 217 2.66 -6.87 -4.77
C PRO A 217 2.05 -5.78 -5.67
N PHE A 218 0.83 -5.36 -5.37
CA PHE A 218 0.19 -4.25 -6.09
C PHE A 218 0.87 -2.92 -5.76
N LEU A 219 1.15 -2.65 -4.49
CA LEU A 219 1.70 -1.36 -4.05
C LEU A 219 3.12 -1.08 -4.59
N ARG A 220 3.85 -2.11 -5.02
CA ARG A 220 5.12 -1.95 -5.75
C ARG A 220 4.94 -1.52 -7.20
N SER A 221 3.78 -1.79 -7.77
CA SER A 221 3.46 -1.51 -9.17
C SER A 221 2.95 -0.08 -9.41
N VAL A 222 2.74 0.68 -8.33
CA VAL A 222 2.18 2.03 -8.34
C VAL A 222 2.99 2.98 -7.47
N TYR A 223 3.01 4.26 -7.86
CA TYR A 223 3.23 5.33 -6.90
C TYR A 223 1.92 5.58 -6.17
N LEU A 224 1.96 5.49 -4.84
CA LEU A 224 0.79 5.70 -3.98
C LEU A 224 0.90 7.07 -3.31
N ALA A 225 -0.05 7.95 -3.59
CA ALA A 225 -0.29 9.17 -2.82
C ALA A 225 -1.43 8.92 -1.84
N TYR A 226 -1.27 9.36 -0.59
CA TYR A 226 -2.31 9.36 0.42
C TYR A 226 -2.50 10.78 0.94
N ARG A 227 -3.68 11.35 0.65
CA ARG A 227 -4.11 12.62 1.20
C ARG A 227 -4.98 12.30 2.42
N PHE A 228 -4.48 12.57 3.63
CA PHE A 228 -5.23 12.28 4.86
C PHE A 228 -6.35 13.29 5.10
N PRO A 229 -7.48 12.88 5.69
CA PRO A 229 -8.62 13.76 5.88
C PRO A 229 -8.28 14.98 6.76
N THR A 230 -8.96 16.10 6.47
CA THR A 230 -8.90 17.34 7.24
C THR A 230 -10.33 17.83 7.46
N ASP A 231 -10.51 18.88 8.25
CA ASP A 231 -11.86 19.40 8.59
C ASP A 231 -12.68 19.82 7.35
N SER A 232 -12.02 20.16 6.24
CA SER A 232 -12.65 20.66 5.00
C SER A 232 -12.62 19.68 3.83
N CYS A 233 -11.95 18.54 3.96
CA CYS A 233 -11.68 17.65 2.84
C CYS A 233 -11.59 16.18 3.30
N PRO A 234 -12.21 15.24 2.57
CA PRO A 234 -12.13 13.82 2.91
C PRO A 234 -10.74 13.24 2.61
N GLY A 235 -10.54 11.97 2.96
CA GLY A 235 -9.32 11.25 2.62
C GLY A 235 -9.33 10.80 1.16
N TYR A 236 -8.17 10.77 0.52
CA TYR A 236 -8.03 10.28 -0.86
C TYR A 236 -6.80 9.40 -1.01
N PHE A 237 -6.89 8.41 -1.90
CA PHE A 237 -5.73 7.75 -2.48
C PHE A 237 -5.53 8.20 -3.92
N GLY A 238 -4.27 8.44 -4.29
CA GLY A 238 -3.85 8.78 -5.64
C GLY A 238 -2.93 7.68 -6.16
N PHE A 239 -3.17 7.22 -7.39
CA PHE A 239 -2.38 6.18 -8.02
C PHE A 239 -1.76 6.70 -9.30
N ALA A 240 -0.46 6.48 -9.48
CA ALA A 240 0.26 6.78 -10.72
C ALA A 240 1.28 5.68 -11.02
N PHE A 241 1.88 5.73 -12.21
CA PHE A 241 2.97 4.81 -12.55
C PHE A 241 4.26 5.26 -11.85
N PRO A 242 5.02 4.38 -11.18
CA PRO A 242 6.32 4.76 -10.63
C PRO A 242 7.25 5.18 -11.76
N ARG A 243 7.99 6.28 -11.59
CA ARG A 243 8.91 6.72 -12.63
C ARG A 243 9.99 5.67 -12.89
N GLY A 244 10.21 5.34 -14.16
CA GLY A 244 11.18 4.33 -14.58
C GLY A 244 10.71 2.88 -14.41
N ALA A 245 9.44 2.67 -14.04
CA ALA A 245 8.81 1.37 -14.20
C ALA A 245 8.75 0.99 -15.69
N ASN A 246 8.76 -0.30 -16.00
CA ASN A 246 8.68 -0.77 -17.38
C ASN A 246 7.23 -0.64 -17.88
N ARG A 247 6.83 0.56 -18.30
CA ARG A 247 5.48 0.89 -18.78
C ARG A 247 5.55 1.55 -20.15
N THR A 248 4.60 1.20 -21.02
CA THR A 248 4.50 1.82 -22.34
C THR A 248 3.91 3.23 -22.24
N GLN A 249 4.11 4.04 -23.28
CA GLN A 249 3.54 5.39 -23.31
C GLN A 249 2.01 5.36 -23.33
N GLU A 250 1.40 4.37 -23.95
CA GLU A 250 -0.05 4.17 -23.96
C GLU A 250 -0.57 3.88 -22.55
N GLN A 251 0.15 3.07 -21.77
CA GLN A 251 -0.20 2.80 -20.38
C GLN A 251 -0.13 4.07 -19.54
N ILE A 252 0.96 4.83 -19.66
CA ILE A 252 1.18 6.08 -18.92
C ILE A 252 0.17 7.17 -19.31
N ALA A 253 -0.28 7.17 -20.57
CA ALA A 253 -1.23 8.14 -21.10
C ALA A 253 -2.70 7.87 -20.72
N GLN A 254 -3.00 6.74 -20.07
CA GLN A 254 -4.33 6.45 -19.53
C GLN A 254 -4.79 7.58 -18.61
N LYS A 255 -6.08 7.93 -18.68
CA LYS A 255 -6.69 8.97 -17.86
C LYS A 255 -7.77 8.40 -16.95
N PRO A 256 -7.90 8.94 -15.72
CA PRO A 256 -9.03 8.63 -14.85
C PRO A 256 -10.37 8.89 -15.56
N GLN A 257 -11.34 7.99 -15.38
CA GLN A 257 -12.69 8.14 -15.93
C GLN A 257 -13.50 9.23 -15.23
N SER A 258 -13.22 9.44 -13.95
CA SER A 258 -13.86 10.46 -13.13
C SER A 258 -12.84 11.19 -12.28
N THR A 259 -13.24 12.31 -11.71
CA THR A 259 -12.43 13.07 -10.75
C THR A 259 -13.31 13.32 -9.51
N PRO A 260 -12.78 13.17 -8.29
CA PRO A 260 -13.57 13.41 -7.09
C PRO A 260 -14.15 14.82 -7.06
N ALA A 261 -15.35 14.97 -6.49
CA ALA A 261 -16.13 16.21 -6.54
C ALA A 261 -15.39 17.42 -5.95
N LEU A 262 -14.58 17.21 -4.90
CA LEU A 262 -13.83 18.26 -4.22
C LEU A 262 -12.35 18.32 -4.64
N SER A 263 -11.97 17.66 -5.74
CA SER A 263 -10.58 17.58 -6.21
C SER A 263 -9.88 18.93 -6.36
N SER A 264 -10.54 19.93 -6.96
CA SER A 264 -9.96 21.26 -7.17
C SER A 264 -9.62 21.99 -5.86
N GLN A 265 -10.35 21.67 -4.78
CA GLN A 265 -10.11 22.24 -3.45
C GLN A 265 -9.13 21.40 -2.63
N CYS A 266 -9.23 20.07 -2.72
CA CYS A 266 -8.58 19.16 -1.78
C CYS A 266 -7.29 18.51 -2.29
N LEU A 267 -7.03 18.57 -3.60
CA LEU A 267 -5.93 17.88 -4.29
C LEU A 267 -5.02 18.85 -5.06
N SER A 268 -5.07 20.14 -4.70
CA SER A 268 -4.11 21.13 -5.14
C SER A 268 -3.03 21.27 -4.06
N PHE A 269 -1.82 20.82 -4.39
CA PHE A 269 -0.69 20.81 -3.47
C PHE A 269 0.34 21.86 -3.88
N ALA A 270 0.97 22.47 -2.89
CA ALA A 270 2.04 23.41 -3.14
C ALA A 270 3.31 22.65 -3.55
N ALA A 271 3.99 23.13 -4.59
CA ALA A 271 5.35 22.66 -4.84
C ALA A 271 6.23 23.13 -3.66
N PRO A 272 7.05 22.25 -3.06
CA PRO A 272 7.99 22.68 -2.04
C PRO A 272 8.98 23.66 -2.67
N THR A 273 8.91 24.94 -2.28
CA THR A 273 9.84 25.97 -2.76
C THR A 273 11.12 26.04 -1.92
N SER A 274 11.14 25.39 -0.76
CA SER A 274 12.28 25.31 0.16
C SER A 274 12.03 24.24 1.23
N THR A 275 13.08 23.70 1.85
CA THR A 275 12.96 22.93 3.08
C THR A 275 12.33 23.83 4.17
N PRO A 276 11.26 23.41 4.86
CA PRO A 276 10.74 24.14 6.00
C PRO A 276 11.88 24.38 6.99
N SER A 277 12.18 25.65 7.28
CA SER A 277 13.03 25.96 8.42
C SER A 277 12.23 25.59 9.66
N PRO A 278 12.78 24.80 10.61
CA PRO A 278 12.06 24.50 11.84
C PRO A 278 11.61 25.82 12.43
N LEU A 279 10.29 26.03 12.47
CA LEU A 279 9.73 27.20 13.13
C LEU A 279 10.23 27.10 14.57
N GLY A 280 10.81 28.18 15.07
CA GLY A 280 11.17 28.32 16.47
C GLY A 280 9.92 28.37 17.35
N ALA A 281 9.05 27.36 17.25
CA ALA A 281 8.05 27.10 18.26
C ALA A 281 8.80 26.93 19.58
N PRO A 282 8.40 27.62 20.66
CA PRO A 282 8.98 27.36 21.96
C PRO A 282 8.80 25.87 22.23
N LEU A 283 9.93 25.17 22.39
CA LEU A 283 9.98 23.74 22.67
C LEU A 283 8.96 23.45 23.78
N PRO A 284 7.95 22.58 23.56
CA PRO A 284 7.05 22.22 24.63
C PRO A 284 7.87 21.69 25.82
N VAL A 285 7.52 22.16 27.03
CA VAL A 285 8.19 21.78 28.28
C VAL A 285 8.24 20.25 28.37
N GLY A 286 9.43 19.65 28.26
CA GLY A 286 9.62 18.19 28.23
C GLY A 286 10.59 17.66 27.18
N VAL A 287 11.26 18.52 26.40
CA VAL A 287 12.32 18.08 25.48
C VAL A 287 13.57 17.67 26.26
N ASP A 288 13.82 16.37 26.36
CA ASP A 288 14.99 15.79 27.06
C ASP A 288 16.33 16.04 26.34
N GLY A 289 16.34 16.93 25.32
CA GLY A 289 17.52 17.32 24.54
C GLY A 289 18.18 16.18 23.75
N LYS A 290 17.60 14.97 23.76
CA LYS A 290 18.17 13.80 23.10
C LYS A 290 18.18 13.98 21.58
N GLN A 291 19.36 13.78 21.03
CA GLN A 291 19.63 13.76 19.61
C GLN A 291 19.60 12.32 19.12
N TYR A 292 18.90 12.07 18.03
CA TYR A 292 18.79 10.76 17.41
C TYR A 292 19.47 10.80 16.03
N SER A 293 20.30 9.80 15.76
CA SER A 293 20.95 9.66 14.46
C SER A 293 19.92 9.39 13.36
N VAL A 294 20.08 10.04 12.21
CA VAL A 294 19.23 9.79 11.04
C VAL A 294 19.72 8.55 10.31
N TYR A 295 18.86 7.55 10.16
CA TYR A 295 19.21 6.32 9.44
C TYR A 295 19.66 6.62 8.00
N GLY A 296 20.82 6.09 7.60
CA GLY A 296 21.42 6.33 6.29
C GLY A 296 22.24 7.62 6.19
N ASN A 297 22.30 8.42 7.27
CA ASN A 297 23.20 9.56 7.38
C ASN A 297 23.64 9.77 8.84
N ASP A 298 24.67 9.03 9.25
CA ASP A 298 25.19 9.04 10.63
C ASP A 298 25.77 10.40 11.06
N SER A 299 26.01 11.31 10.11
CA SER A 299 26.47 12.67 10.37
C SER A 299 25.34 13.64 10.76
N LEU A 300 24.09 13.27 10.47
CA LEU A 300 22.92 14.09 10.78
C LEU A 300 22.25 13.57 12.06
N GLN A 301 22.07 14.46 13.02
CA GLN A 301 21.33 14.19 14.24
C GLN A 301 20.13 15.14 14.33
N VAL A 302 19.00 14.61 14.77
CA VAL A 302 17.76 15.37 14.93
C VAL A 302 17.21 15.18 16.34
N GLN A 303 16.64 16.25 16.91
CA GLN A 303 15.87 16.14 18.15
C GLN A 303 14.47 15.67 17.81
N LEU A 304 14.03 14.60 18.46
CA LEU A 304 12.67 14.10 18.31
C LEU A 304 11.86 14.47 19.55
N ILE A 305 10.85 15.32 19.38
CA ILE A 305 9.93 15.70 20.45
C ILE A 305 9.02 14.50 20.76
N GLY A 306 8.90 14.12 22.03
CA GLY A 306 8.00 13.04 22.46
C GLY A 306 8.46 11.62 22.10
N ALA A 307 9.69 11.42 21.62
CA ALA A 307 10.20 10.08 21.30
C ALA A 307 10.17 9.12 22.50
N ASP A 308 10.42 9.63 23.71
CA ASP A 308 10.33 8.87 24.96
C ASP A 308 8.87 8.65 25.43
N GLN A 309 7.91 9.38 24.86
CA GLN A 309 6.47 9.24 25.12
C GLN A 309 5.79 8.25 24.16
N LEU A 310 6.47 7.85 23.08
CA LEU A 310 6.02 6.76 22.23
C LEU A 310 5.91 5.50 23.10
N VAL A 311 4.72 4.92 23.16
CA VAL A 311 4.49 3.65 23.84
C VAL A 311 5.42 2.62 23.22
N LYS A 312 6.42 2.18 23.98
CA LYS A 312 7.31 1.11 23.55
C LYS A 312 6.47 -0.15 23.45
N GLY A 313 6.21 -0.61 22.23
CA GLY A 313 5.70 -1.95 21.99
C GLY A 313 6.72 -2.95 22.52
N VAL A 314 6.48 -3.52 23.71
CA VAL A 314 7.30 -4.61 24.23
C VAL A 314 6.88 -5.87 23.48
N TRP A 315 7.66 -6.23 22.46
CA TRP A 315 7.48 -7.49 21.77
C TRP A 315 8.01 -8.62 22.66
N ASN A 316 7.10 -9.33 23.33
CA ASN A 316 7.42 -10.61 23.94
C ASN A 316 7.62 -11.63 22.80
N VAL A 317 8.82 -11.66 22.22
CA VAL A 317 9.22 -12.72 21.29
C VAL A 317 9.52 -13.97 22.12
N THR A 318 8.49 -14.56 22.69
CA THR A 318 8.58 -15.89 23.29
C THR A 318 8.20 -16.90 22.23
N ASN A 319 9.20 -17.69 21.84
CA ASN A 319 9.15 -18.89 21.00
C ASN A 319 9.15 -18.62 19.48
N GLY A 320 10.36 -18.70 18.92
CA GLY A 320 10.61 -18.81 17.49
C GLY A 320 9.94 -20.05 16.88
N LYS A 321 8.69 -19.87 16.47
CA LYS A 321 8.06 -20.64 15.40
C LYS A 321 7.32 -19.65 14.51
N ILE A 322 7.90 -19.46 13.33
CA ILE A 322 7.20 -18.99 12.14
C ILE A 322 6.43 -20.21 11.60
#